data_AF-A0A5C7P0J6-F1
#
_entry.id   AF-A0A5C7P0J6-F1
#
_cell.length_a   1.000
_cell.length_b   1.000
_cell.length_c   1.000
_cell.angle_alpha   90.00
_cell.angle_beta   90.00
_cell.angle_gamma   90.00
#
_symmetry.space_group_name_H-M   'P 1'
#
loop_
_entity.id
_entity.type
_entity.pdbx_description
1 polymer ?
#
loop_
_entity_poly.entity_id
_entity_poly.type
_entity_poly.pdbx_seq_one_letter_code
_entity_poly.pdbx_strand_id
1 'polypeptide(L)'
;MRFTPTSTASGTITYHTALPYPTGTSDTLNLSANYTDLIISNYTAGALLGRLLTQQTPGLALNRDYVYGSLFAQLLQENINTGGYSNSTDWINPTAAERATLLAAGQGGPYQINDYSKRLETAAGIGLVNYVALQKGLGYTVEAQDSGAQTASKGPGSLDQKYFGPMAAAYFHLNDANRLAMNNADAWGPQYATYAKCMTNLRDARSAAATYNNYDMILNAAYNAGTYSRILGDYFRICAGEFGTGAEATQVKAIGDYSLSDSAYQQAIGTAESAGSTFILYPRQVRLYLDELYNQRTYPSGAITGTSRIDLSATDIASVFANSMGTLAYLDPSGSYRYVAQADSQAAFTAALASTGLTTASRLDIATKADRTKFFDLLDAAIGKLAANLGIDFGAVTQTTIGPGPAPTPTPTPTPTPTPTPTPTPTPRPRAAREVGPSS
;
A
#
# COMPACT_ATOMS: atom_id res chain seq x y z
N MET A 1 6.31 13.87 -17.37
CA MET A 1 5.26 13.46 -18.35
C MET A 1 4.02 13.09 -17.55
N ARG A 2 2.82 13.54 -17.94
CA ARG A 2 1.58 13.09 -17.31
C ARG A 2 1.39 11.61 -17.62
N PHE A 3 1.11 10.80 -16.61
CA PHE A 3 0.75 9.40 -16.80
C PHE A 3 -0.60 9.34 -17.52
N THR A 4 -0.60 8.83 -18.76
CA THR A 4 -1.83 8.60 -19.52
C THR A 4 -2.13 7.10 -19.44
N PRO A 5 -3.09 6.67 -18.61
CA PRO A 5 -3.34 5.26 -18.39
C PRO A 5 -3.82 4.57 -19.68
N THR A 6 -3.26 3.41 -19.96
CA THR A 6 -3.80 2.43 -20.91
C THR A 6 -4.52 1.27 -20.21
N SER A 7 -4.37 1.20 -18.88
CA SER A 7 -5.13 0.34 -17.97
C SER A 7 -6.54 0.87 -17.76
N THR A 8 -7.46 -0.04 -17.48
CA THR A 8 -8.87 0.30 -17.23
C THR A 8 -9.33 -0.36 -15.94
N ALA A 9 -10.30 0.26 -15.27
CA ALA A 9 -10.97 -0.37 -14.14
C ALA A 9 -12.46 -0.01 -14.15
N SER A 10 -13.29 -0.83 -13.54
CA SER A 10 -14.73 -0.61 -13.34
C SER A 10 -15.23 -1.39 -12.13
N GLY A 11 -16.40 -1.02 -11.64
CA GLY A 11 -16.98 -1.55 -10.41
C GLY A 11 -16.85 -0.56 -9.26
N THR A 12 -17.21 -1.01 -8.07
CA THR A 12 -17.35 -0.14 -6.91
C THR A 12 -16.80 -0.85 -5.68
N ILE A 13 -15.93 -0.16 -4.94
CA ILE A 13 -15.44 -0.58 -3.63
C ILE A 13 -16.08 0.31 -2.57
N THR A 14 -16.62 -0.29 -1.52
CA THR A 14 -17.19 0.42 -0.39
C THR A 14 -16.17 0.42 0.75
N TYR A 15 -15.87 1.58 1.32
CA TYR A 15 -14.86 1.70 2.39
C TYR A 15 -15.34 2.58 3.54
N HIS A 16 -14.58 2.61 4.63
CA HIS A 16 -15.03 3.11 5.94
C HIS A 16 -16.34 2.45 6.40
N THR A 17 -16.47 1.14 6.13
CA THR A 17 -17.68 0.34 6.39
C THR A 17 -17.79 -0.12 7.84
N ALA A 18 -18.95 0.03 8.47
CA ALA A 18 -19.23 -0.71 9.70
C ALA A 18 -19.54 -2.18 9.40
N LEU A 19 -19.28 -3.07 10.37
CA LEU A 19 -19.48 -4.51 10.25
C LEU A 19 -20.55 -5.04 11.22
N PRO A 20 -21.50 -5.87 10.76
CA PRO A 20 -21.65 -6.33 9.38
C PRO A 20 -22.19 -5.22 8.46
N TYR A 21 -21.81 -5.28 7.19
CA TYR A 21 -22.32 -4.36 6.16
C TYR A 21 -23.69 -4.82 5.61
N PRO A 22 -24.64 -3.92 5.25
CA PRO A 22 -24.58 -2.46 5.30
C PRO A 22 -25.12 -1.91 6.62
N THR A 23 -24.23 -1.49 7.51
CA THR A 23 -24.60 -0.70 8.69
C THR A 23 -23.79 0.60 8.69
N GLY A 24 -24.40 1.67 9.19
CA GLY A 24 -23.75 2.99 9.24
C GLY A 24 -23.55 3.67 7.88
N THR A 25 -22.76 4.74 7.90
CA THR A 25 -22.30 5.45 6.70
C THR A 25 -21.03 4.81 6.16
N SER A 26 -20.88 4.78 4.85
CA SER A 26 -19.68 4.29 4.17
C SER A 26 -19.36 5.15 2.97
N ASP A 27 -18.08 5.26 2.66
CA ASP A 27 -17.59 5.90 1.44
C ASP A 27 -17.57 4.92 0.27
N THR A 28 -17.41 5.46 -0.93
CA THR A 28 -17.48 4.69 -2.18
C THR A 28 -16.38 5.10 -3.14
N LEU A 29 -15.66 4.11 -3.68
CA LEU A 29 -14.67 4.28 -4.73
C LEU A 29 -15.23 3.68 -6.04
N ASN A 30 -15.65 4.55 -6.95
CA ASN A 30 -16.04 4.12 -8.30
C ASN A 30 -14.77 3.89 -9.14
N LEU A 31 -14.41 2.62 -9.33
CA LEU A 31 -13.20 2.23 -10.03
C LEU A 31 -13.24 2.74 -11.47
N SER A 32 -12.10 3.26 -11.92
CA SER A 32 -11.90 3.77 -13.27
C SER A 32 -10.42 3.80 -13.61
N ALA A 33 -10.08 4.13 -14.86
CA ALA A 33 -8.69 4.36 -15.28
C ALA A 33 -7.98 5.46 -14.44
N ASN A 34 -8.73 6.30 -13.72
CA ASN A 34 -8.15 7.29 -12.81
C ASN A 34 -7.36 6.65 -11.65
N TYR A 35 -7.70 5.44 -11.21
CA TYR A 35 -7.11 4.84 -10.01
C TYR A 35 -6.03 3.80 -10.29
N THR A 36 -5.79 3.46 -11.56
CA THR A 36 -4.95 2.30 -11.90
C THR A 36 -3.48 2.51 -11.50
N ASP A 37 -2.93 3.72 -11.59
CA ASP A 37 -1.57 4.00 -11.11
C ASP A 37 -1.45 3.99 -9.58
N LEU A 38 -2.47 4.48 -8.88
CA LEU A 38 -2.53 4.41 -7.43
C LEU A 38 -2.63 2.94 -6.96
N ILE A 39 -3.41 2.12 -7.63
CA ILE A 39 -3.49 0.68 -7.35
C ILE A 39 -2.12 0.03 -7.62
N ILE A 40 -1.54 0.20 -8.81
CA ILE A 40 -0.25 -0.43 -9.16
C ILE A 40 0.86 -0.02 -8.19
N SER A 41 0.96 1.26 -7.81
CA SER A 41 1.98 1.75 -6.88
C SER A 41 1.87 1.12 -5.49
N ASN A 42 0.64 0.99 -4.98
CA ASN A 42 0.39 0.31 -3.71
C ASN A 42 0.72 -1.19 -3.76
N TYR A 43 0.36 -1.89 -4.84
CA TYR A 43 0.73 -3.30 -5.02
C TYR A 43 2.23 -3.49 -5.21
N THR A 44 2.91 -2.53 -5.85
CA THR A 44 4.37 -2.53 -5.98
C THR A 44 5.03 -2.44 -4.60
N ALA A 45 4.53 -1.56 -3.72
CA ALA A 45 4.98 -1.47 -2.34
C ALA A 45 4.61 -2.72 -1.50
N GLY A 46 3.42 -3.31 -1.72
CA GLY A 46 3.02 -4.56 -1.07
C GLY A 46 3.86 -5.77 -1.48
N ALA A 47 4.27 -5.86 -2.75
CA ALA A 47 5.22 -6.87 -3.20
C ALA A 47 6.60 -6.66 -2.57
N LEU A 48 7.04 -5.40 -2.44
CA LEU A 48 8.27 -5.07 -1.71
C LEU A 48 8.17 -5.47 -0.23
N LEU A 49 7.05 -5.19 0.43
CA LEU A 49 6.77 -5.64 1.80
C LEU A 49 6.87 -7.17 1.90
N GLY A 50 6.23 -7.91 1.01
CA GLY A 50 6.31 -9.37 0.98
C GLY A 50 7.75 -9.89 0.87
N ARG A 51 8.56 -9.27 0.01
CA ARG A 51 9.99 -9.57 -0.09
C ARG A 51 10.73 -9.27 1.20
N LEU A 52 10.54 -8.10 1.79
CA LEU A 52 11.21 -7.68 3.03
C LEU A 52 10.87 -8.61 4.20
N LEU A 53 9.60 -8.98 4.35
CA LEU A 53 9.13 -9.92 5.38
C LEU A 53 9.73 -11.32 5.20
N THR A 54 9.84 -11.81 3.96
CA THR A 54 10.45 -13.13 3.69
C THR A 54 11.98 -13.13 3.81
N GLN A 55 12.65 -11.99 3.56
CA GLN A 55 14.07 -11.83 3.85
C GLN A 55 14.32 -11.81 5.36
N GLN A 56 13.52 -11.06 6.12
CA GLN A 56 13.59 -10.98 7.58
C GLN A 56 13.25 -12.32 8.25
N THR A 57 12.20 -12.98 7.77
CA THR A 57 11.71 -14.26 8.30
C THR A 57 11.58 -15.28 7.17
N PRO A 58 12.66 -16.02 6.86
CA PRO A 58 12.64 -17.02 5.81
C PRO A 58 11.58 -18.11 6.05
N GLY A 59 10.93 -18.52 4.96
CA GLY A 59 9.96 -19.62 4.93
C GLY A 59 8.53 -19.24 5.31
N LEU A 60 8.20 -17.96 5.52
CA LEU A 60 6.81 -17.53 5.74
C LEU A 60 5.91 -17.90 4.55
N ALA A 61 4.81 -18.58 4.82
CA ALA A 61 3.78 -18.94 3.84
C ALA A 61 2.80 -17.77 3.64
N LEU A 62 3.27 -16.62 3.16
CA LEU A 62 2.45 -15.40 3.03
C LEU A 62 1.23 -15.60 2.13
N ASN A 63 0.06 -15.13 2.58
CA ASN A 63 -1.06 -14.91 1.67
C ASN A 63 -0.86 -13.59 0.90
N ARG A 64 -0.39 -13.71 -0.34
CA ARG A 64 -0.11 -12.56 -1.22
C ARG A 64 -1.34 -11.71 -1.51
N ASP A 65 -2.54 -12.29 -1.54
CA ASP A 65 -3.78 -11.51 -1.77
C ASP A 65 -3.96 -10.42 -0.72
N TYR A 66 -3.68 -10.74 0.55
CA TYR A 66 -3.80 -9.79 1.65
C TYR A 66 -2.54 -9.00 1.91
N VAL A 67 -1.35 -9.61 1.88
CA VAL A 67 -0.10 -8.86 2.13
C VAL A 67 0.19 -7.86 1.01
N TYR A 68 0.04 -8.24 -0.27
CA TYR A 68 0.42 -7.36 -1.38
C TYR A 68 -0.64 -6.27 -1.60
N GLY A 69 -1.89 -6.57 -1.28
CA GLY A 69 -2.99 -5.62 -1.32
C GLY A 69 -3.07 -4.69 -0.10
N SER A 70 -2.43 -5.05 1.03
CA SER A 70 -2.61 -4.35 2.32
C SER A 70 -2.40 -2.85 2.21
N LEU A 71 -1.43 -2.39 1.42
CA LEU A 71 -1.11 -0.96 1.31
C LEU A 71 -2.27 -0.18 0.68
N PHE A 72 -2.88 -0.70 -0.39
CA PHE A 72 -4.04 -0.05 -1.01
C PHE A 72 -5.25 -0.06 -0.08
N ALA A 73 -5.47 -1.18 0.61
CA ALA A 73 -6.59 -1.30 1.54
C ALA A 73 -6.39 -0.47 2.82
N GLN A 74 -5.16 -0.33 3.32
CA GLN A 74 -4.81 0.58 4.42
C GLN A 74 -5.03 2.04 3.98
N LEU A 75 -4.67 2.40 2.74
CA LEU A 75 -4.99 3.72 2.20
C LEU A 75 -6.50 3.99 2.21
N LEU A 76 -7.32 3.00 1.83
CA LEU A 76 -8.78 3.14 1.89
C LEU A 76 -9.30 3.21 3.33
N GLN A 77 -8.64 2.56 4.28
CA GLN A 77 -9.05 2.56 5.68
C GLN A 77 -8.70 3.88 6.38
N GLU A 78 -7.56 4.50 6.03
CA GLU A 78 -6.98 5.61 6.79
C GLU A 78 -7.19 6.98 6.14
N ASN A 79 -7.19 7.04 4.82
CA ASN A 79 -7.18 8.30 4.13
C ASN A 79 -8.59 8.91 4.09
N ILE A 80 -8.66 10.18 4.47
CA ILE A 80 -9.91 10.93 4.59
C ILE A 80 -10.65 11.12 3.26
N ASN A 81 -9.98 11.04 2.11
CA ASN A 81 -10.60 11.29 0.80
C ASN A 81 -9.90 10.57 -0.36
N THR A 82 -9.82 9.24 -0.32
CA THR A 82 -9.25 8.48 -1.46
C THR A 82 -10.08 8.60 -2.73
N GLY A 83 -11.41 8.79 -2.60
CA GLY A 83 -12.31 9.03 -3.73
C GLY A 83 -12.06 10.35 -4.48
N GLY A 84 -11.33 11.29 -3.88
CA GLY A 84 -10.93 12.55 -4.49
C GLY A 84 -9.67 12.47 -5.35
N TYR A 85 -8.96 11.33 -5.36
CA TYR A 85 -7.69 11.18 -6.09
C TYR A 85 -7.81 11.52 -7.58
N SER A 86 -6.72 12.05 -8.16
CA SER A 86 -6.59 12.26 -9.60
C SER A 86 -5.23 11.80 -10.12
N ASN A 87 -5.22 10.97 -11.16
CA ASN A 87 -3.98 10.53 -11.83
C ASN A 87 -3.19 11.67 -12.51
N SER A 88 -3.77 12.87 -12.60
CA SER A 88 -3.12 14.06 -13.18
C SER A 88 -2.06 14.70 -12.26
N THR A 89 -1.97 14.24 -11.02
CA THR A 89 -1.03 14.73 -9.99
C THR A 89 -0.19 13.59 -9.41
N ASP A 90 0.91 13.95 -8.76
CA ASP A 90 1.75 13.01 -8.00
C ASP A 90 1.29 12.86 -6.54
N TRP A 91 0.31 13.67 -6.11
CA TRP A 91 -0.26 13.63 -4.77
C TRP A 91 -1.43 12.66 -4.69
N ILE A 92 -1.50 11.87 -3.62
CA ILE A 92 -2.67 11.05 -3.30
C ILE A 92 -3.86 11.97 -2.99
N ASN A 93 -3.63 13.03 -2.21
CA ASN A 93 -4.63 14.04 -1.90
C ASN A 93 -4.39 15.30 -2.76
N PRO A 94 -5.24 15.60 -3.77
CA PRO A 94 -4.94 16.65 -4.74
C PRO A 94 -4.97 18.06 -4.16
N THR A 95 -5.77 18.32 -3.11
CA THR A 95 -5.89 19.67 -2.56
C THR A 95 -4.81 19.97 -1.54
N ALA A 96 -4.28 21.19 -1.56
CA ALA A 96 -3.25 21.61 -0.61
C ALA A 96 -3.77 21.66 0.84
N ALA A 97 -5.07 21.90 1.02
CA ALA A 97 -5.71 21.95 2.33
C ALA A 97 -5.76 20.57 2.99
N GLU A 98 -6.17 19.52 2.26
CA GLU A 98 -6.13 18.14 2.76
C GLU A 98 -4.71 17.75 3.16
N ARG A 99 -3.72 18.03 2.29
CA ARG A 99 -2.31 17.75 2.59
C ARG A 99 -1.78 18.51 3.79
N ALA A 100 -2.26 19.74 4.03
CA ALA A 100 -1.83 20.51 5.20
C ALA A 100 -2.26 19.85 6.52
N THR A 101 -3.45 19.25 6.55
CA THR A 101 -3.94 18.48 7.70
C THR A 101 -3.22 17.15 7.83
N LEU A 102 -3.14 16.37 6.74
CA LEU A 102 -2.53 15.04 6.75
C LEU A 102 -1.02 15.04 7.01
N LEU A 103 -0.34 16.17 6.75
CA LEU A 103 1.10 16.33 6.98
C LEU A 103 1.39 17.38 8.06
N ALA A 104 0.45 17.68 8.94
CA ALA A 104 0.70 18.52 10.11
C ALA A 104 1.76 17.88 11.02
N ALA A 105 2.22 18.62 12.04
CA ALA A 105 3.21 18.10 12.99
C ALA A 105 2.74 16.78 13.62
N GLY A 106 3.61 15.78 13.60
CA GLY A 106 3.30 14.42 14.06
C GLY A 106 2.40 13.57 13.14
N GLN A 107 1.88 14.12 12.03
CA GLN A 107 0.99 13.38 11.13
C GLN A 107 1.78 12.64 10.04
N GLY A 108 1.37 11.41 9.77
CA GLY A 108 2.03 10.49 8.84
C GLY A 108 1.52 10.53 7.38
N GLY A 109 0.67 11.47 7.01
CA GLY A 109 0.07 11.49 5.68
C GLY A 109 -1.14 10.55 5.55
N PRO A 110 -1.55 10.20 4.32
CA PRO A 110 -2.79 9.47 4.05
C PRO A 110 -2.80 8.03 4.56
N TYR A 111 -1.62 7.46 4.82
CA TYR A 111 -1.49 6.13 5.42
C TYR A 111 -1.48 6.18 6.94
N GLN A 112 -1.52 7.35 7.59
CA GLN A 112 -1.47 7.49 9.05
C GLN A 112 -0.26 6.80 9.71
N ILE A 113 0.94 6.91 9.12
CA ILE A 113 2.21 6.46 9.75
C ILE A 113 2.61 7.39 10.92
N ASN A 114 1.79 7.49 11.97
CA ASN A 114 1.87 8.53 13.00
C ASN A 114 3.17 8.53 13.84
N ASP A 115 3.91 7.41 13.83
CA ASP A 115 5.23 7.32 14.46
C ASP A 115 6.39 7.30 13.43
N TYR A 116 6.17 7.84 12.23
CA TYR A 116 7.18 7.86 11.15
C TYR A 116 8.53 8.47 11.56
N SER A 117 8.52 9.36 12.56
CA SER A 117 9.65 10.15 13.04
C SER A 117 10.27 9.63 14.34
N LYS A 118 10.01 8.38 14.72
CA LYS A 118 10.54 7.77 15.95
C LYS A 118 11.23 6.44 15.66
N ARG A 119 12.19 6.07 16.52
CA ARG A 119 12.76 4.71 16.55
C ARG A 119 11.77 3.73 17.18
N LEU A 120 12.01 2.44 16.94
CA LEU A 120 11.46 1.37 17.79
C LEU A 120 12.02 1.50 19.22
N GLU A 121 11.35 0.88 20.19
CA GLU A 121 11.41 1.17 21.63
C GLU A 121 12.73 0.85 22.37
N THR A 122 13.89 0.81 21.69
CA THR A 122 15.21 0.64 22.31
C THR A 122 16.28 1.49 21.63
N ALA A 123 17.44 1.66 22.27
CA ALA A 123 18.60 2.36 21.69
C ALA A 123 19.15 1.69 20.41
N ALA A 124 18.76 0.43 20.14
CA ALA A 124 19.08 -0.29 18.91
C ALA A 124 17.94 -0.25 17.86
N GLY A 125 16.84 0.45 18.15
CA GLY A 125 15.63 0.49 17.33
C GLY A 125 15.82 1.16 15.96
N ILE A 126 15.01 0.74 14.99
CA ILE A 126 15.06 1.19 13.59
C ILE A 126 13.84 2.09 13.30
N GLY A 127 14.04 3.40 13.15
CA GLY A 127 13.00 4.28 12.62
C GLY A 127 12.94 4.26 11.09
N LEU A 128 11.92 4.88 10.47
CA LEU A 128 11.80 4.83 9.00
C LEU A 128 13.00 5.45 8.29
N VAL A 129 13.55 6.53 8.84
CA VAL A 129 14.74 7.20 8.29
C VAL A 129 16.00 6.35 8.36
N ASN A 130 16.01 5.29 9.18
CA ASN A 130 17.15 4.39 9.28
C ASN A 130 17.24 3.45 8.07
N TYR A 131 16.17 3.23 7.30
CA TYR A 131 16.29 2.48 6.05
C TYR A 131 17.00 3.30 4.99
N VAL A 132 18.07 2.74 4.44
CA VAL A 132 18.82 3.36 3.34
C VAL A 132 17.90 3.67 2.17
N ALA A 133 16.91 2.80 1.93
CA ALA A 133 15.90 2.98 0.89
C ALA A 133 15.05 4.25 1.05
N LEU A 134 14.76 4.69 2.28
CA LEU A 134 13.80 5.76 2.55
C LEU A 134 14.42 7.09 2.94
N GLN A 135 15.63 7.08 3.53
CA GLN A 135 16.23 8.25 4.17
C GLN A 135 16.18 9.51 3.28
N LYS A 136 16.52 9.37 1.99
CA LYS A 136 16.48 10.47 1.03
C LYS A 136 15.08 10.99 0.72
N GLY A 137 14.10 10.09 0.63
CA GLY A 137 12.72 10.46 0.35
C GLY A 137 12.04 11.12 1.55
N LEU A 138 12.41 10.72 2.78
CA LEU A 138 11.93 11.34 4.01
C LEU A 138 12.55 12.73 4.23
N GLY A 139 13.81 12.91 3.85
CA GLY A 139 14.45 14.23 3.80
C GLY A 139 14.76 14.87 5.16
N TYR A 140 14.60 14.12 6.26
CA TYR A 140 15.08 14.50 7.59
C TYR A 140 16.22 13.56 8.03
N THR A 141 16.94 13.94 9.09
CA THR A 141 18.14 13.23 9.53
C THR A 141 17.83 12.24 10.65
N VAL A 142 18.67 11.23 10.84
CA VAL A 142 18.58 10.31 12.00
C VAL A 142 18.68 11.10 13.31
N GLU A 143 19.49 12.15 13.35
CA GLU A 143 19.64 12.99 14.54
C GLU A 143 18.36 13.79 14.84
N ALA A 144 17.64 14.27 13.81
CA ALA A 144 16.37 14.97 13.97
C ALA A 144 15.24 14.02 14.44
N GLN A 145 15.32 12.75 14.07
CA GLN A 145 14.48 11.69 14.63
C GLN A 145 14.76 11.52 16.13
N ASP A 146 16.03 11.30 16.47
CA ASP A 146 16.47 10.91 17.81
C ASP A 146 16.32 12.05 18.82
N SER A 147 16.43 13.30 18.37
CA SER A 147 16.17 14.48 19.21
C SER A 147 14.68 14.83 19.33
N GLY A 148 13.79 14.12 18.62
CA GLY A 148 12.36 14.45 18.53
C GLY A 148 12.04 15.72 17.71
N ALA A 149 13.04 16.34 17.07
CA ALA A 149 12.85 17.57 16.29
C ALA A 149 11.93 17.34 15.08
N GLN A 150 12.03 16.17 14.44
CA GLN A 150 11.17 15.85 13.31
C GLN A 150 9.71 15.66 13.73
N THR A 151 9.42 15.10 14.92
CA THR A 151 8.05 14.93 15.40
C THR A 151 7.32 16.27 15.55
N ALA A 152 8.04 17.32 15.96
CA ALA A 152 7.50 18.69 16.06
C ALA A 152 7.41 19.42 14.70
N SER A 153 7.94 18.82 13.63
CA SER A 153 8.00 19.40 12.30
C SER A 153 6.88 18.90 11.40
N LYS A 154 6.60 19.65 10.34
CA LYS A 154 5.69 19.22 9.27
C LYS A 154 6.13 17.86 8.71
N GLY A 155 5.18 16.96 8.48
CA GLY A 155 5.40 15.70 7.78
C GLY A 155 6.06 15.91 6.41
N PRO A 156 7.02 15.04 6.01
CA PRO A 156 7.59 15.10 4.67
C PRO A 156 6.51 15.02 3.59
N GLY A 157 6.58 15.90 2.60
CA GLY A 157 5.63 15.89 1.47
C GLY A 157 5.55 14.53 0.80
N SER A 158 6.70 13.84 0.68
CA SER A 158 6.82 12.50 0.10
C SER A 158 5.87 11.47 0.69
N LEU A 159 5.44 11.61 1.95
CA LEU A 159 4.46 10.70 2.57
C LEU A 159 3.08 10.71 1.91
N ASP A 160 2.70 11.81 1.24
CA ASP A 160 1.46 11.91 0.45
C ASP A 160 1.69 11.70 -1.05
N GLN A 161 2.93 11.44 -1.47
CA GLN A 161 3.27 11.25 -2.87
C GLN A 161 2.95 9.80 -3.28
N LYS A 162 2.24 9.61 -4.40
CA LYS A 162 1.62 8.33 -4.80
C LYS A 162 2.58 7.15 -5.02
N TYR A 163 3.86 7.42 -5.20
CA TYR A 163 4.92 6.43 -5.41
C TYR A 163 5.73 6.17 -4.14
N PHE A 164 6.05 7.21 -3.35
CA PHE A 164 6.82 7.09 -2.11
C PHE A 164 5.97 6.75 -0.88
N GLY A 165 4.78 7.35 -0.73
CA GLY A 165 3.87 7.12 0.38
C GLY A 165 3.60 5.63 0.64
N PRO A 166 3.15 4.85 -0.37
CA PRO A 166 2.97 3.41 -0.21
C PRO A 166 4.26 2.67 0.16
N MET A 167 5.42 3.10 -0.36
CA MET A 167 6.71 2.53 0.03
C MET A 167 7.03 2.79 1.50
N ALA A 168 6.85 4.01 1.98
CA ALA A 168 7.05 4.34 3.40
C ALA A 168 6.13 3.51 4.31
N ALA A 169 4.87 3.34 3.92
CA ALA A 169 3.92 2.48 4.64
C ALA A 169 4.35 1.00 4.64
N ALA A 170 4.94 0.48 3.55
CA ALA A 170 5.51 -0.87 3.52
C ALA A 170 6.66 -1.05 4.53
N TYR A 171 7.59 -0.11 4.60
CA TYR A 171 8.65 -0.16 5.63
C TYR A 171 8.12 0.07 7.05
N PHE A 172 6.99 0.75 7.20
CA PHE A 172 6.34 0.89 8.50
C PHE A 172 5.77 -0.46 8.97
N HIS A 173 5.11 -1.23 8.11
CA HIS A 173 4.76 -2.63 8.42
C HIS A 173 5.98 -3.51 8.70
N LEU A 174 7.10 -3.32 7.99
CA LEU A 174 8.35 -4.02 8.32
C LEU A 174 8.86 -3.64 9.72
N ASN A 175 8.73 -2.37 10.10
CA ASN A 175 9.03 -1.89 11.44
C ASN A 175 8.12 -2.52 12.50
N ASP A 176 6.83 -2.72 12.21
CA ASP A 176 5.93 -3.45 13.09
C ASP A 176 6.36 -4.91 13.24
N ALA A 177 6.73 -5.58 12.16
CA ALA A 177 7.27 -6.93 12.20
C ALA A 177 8.55 -7.02 13.05
N ASN A 178 9.49 -6.08 12.86
CA ASN A 178 10.70 -5.94 13.69
C ASN A 178 10.35 -5.72 15.16
N ARG A 179 9.38 -4.84 15.46
CA ARG A 179 8.97 -4.52 16.83
C ARG A 179 8.31 -5.72 17.52
N LEU A 180 7.45 -6.45 16.81
CA LEU A 180 6.86 -7.69 17.30
C LEU A 180 7.93 -8.74 17.61
N ALA A 181 8.93 -8.91 16.74
CA ALA A 181 10.05 -9.82 17.01
C ALA A 181 10.88 -9.39 18.22
N MET A 182 11.21 -8.10 18.32
CA MET A 182 11.99 -7.52 19.42
C MET A 182 11.27 -7.67 20.76
N ASN A 183 10.00 -7.24 20.84
CA ASN A 183 9.23 -7.28 22.08
C ASN A 183 9.06 -8.70 22.61
N ASN A 184 8.99 -9.69 21.72
CA ASN A 184 8.77 -11.09 22.08
C ASN A 184 10.04 -11.94 22.08
N ALA A 185 11.23 -11.31 22.01
CA ALA A 185 12.50 -11.98 22.21
C ALA A 185 12.74 -12.33 23.69
N ASP A 186 12.20 -11.51 24.59
CA ASP A 186 12.29 -11.69 26.03
C ASP A 186 10.99 -12.22 26.64
N ALA A 187 11.12 -12.92 27.78
CA ALA A 187 9.99 -13.57 28.46
C ALA A 187 8.89 -12.62 28.98
N TRP A 188 9.18 -11.32 29.07
CA TRP A 188 8.22 -10.28 29.48
C TRP A 188 7.43 -9.69 28.30
N GLY A 189 7.72 -10.11 27.07
CA GLY A 189 7.01 -9.69 25.87
C GLY A 189 5.51 -10.01 25.92
N PRO A 190 4.63 -9.10 25.45
CA PRO A 190 3.18 -9.24 25.59
C PRO A 190 2.61 -10.46 24.86
N GLN A 191 3.28 -10.96 23.81
CA GLN A 191 2.89 -12.17 23.09
C GLN A 191 3.94 -13.28 23.20
N TYR A 192 4.90 -13.19 24.12
CA TYR A 192 6.06 -14.10 24.21
C TYR A 192 5.65 -15.57 24.21
N ALA A 193 4.62 -15.92 25.00
CA ALA A 193 4.15 -17.29 25.18
C ALA A 193 3.63 -17.94 23.88
N THR A 194 3.19 -17.15 22.90
CA THR A 194 2.53 -17.64 21.67
C THR A 194 3.30 -17.27 20.41
N TYR A 195 4.17 -16.25 20.47
CA TYR A 195 4.91 -15.71 19.32
C TYR A 195 5.66 -16.78 18.55
N ALA A 196 6.55 -17.53 19.20
CA ALA A 196 7.37 -18.53 18.52
C ALA A 196 6.53 -19.60 17.81
N LYS A 197 5.47 -20.09 18.48
CA LYS A 197 4.57 -21.10 17.93
C LYS A 197 3.73 -20.56 16.77
N CYS A 198 3.24 -19.33 16.87
CA CYS A 198 2.57 -18.66 15.75
C CYS A 198 3.51 -18.52 14.55
N MET A 199 4.74 -18.03 14.75
CA MET A 199 5.73 -17.92 13.67
C MET A 199 6.12 -19.28 13.07
N THR A 200 6.04 -20.38 13.83
CA THR A 200 6.15 -21.74 13.27
C THR A 200 4.95 -22.09 12.39
N ASN A 201 3.73 -21.85 12.88
CA ASN A 201 2.52 -22.16 12.11
C ASN A 201 2.45 -21.33 10.83
N LEU A 202 2.84 -20.05 10.84
CA LEU A 202 2.92 -19.20 9.65
C LEU A 202 3.93 -19.68 8.58
N ARG A 203 4.80 -20.64 8.90
CA ARG A 203 5.68 -21.32 7.92
C ARG A 203 5.10 -22.66 7.43
N ASP A 204 4.00 -23.12 8.01
CA ASP A 204 3.28 -24.31 7.57
C ASP A 204 2.55 -24.02 6.26
N ALA A 205 2.57 -24.98 5.33
CA ALA A 205 1.90 -24.83 4.04
C ALA A 205 0.39 -24.58 4.17
N ARG A 206 -0.25 -25.05 5.25
CA ARG A 206 -1.67 -24.81 5.53
C ARG A 206 -1.96 -23.33 5.78
N SER A 207 -1.01 -22.57 6.32
CA SER A 207 -1.15 -21.12 6.51
C SER A 207 -1.09 -20.34 5.21
N ALA A 208 -0.89 -20.96 4.04
CA ALA A 208 -1.06 -20.27 2.77
C ALA A 208 -2.54 -19.99 2.42
N ALA A 209 -3.48 -20.72 3.03
CA ALA A 209 -4.90 -20.51 2.80
C ALA A 209 -5.41 -19.25 3.52
N ALA A 210 -6.27 -18.48 2.84
CA ALA A 210 -6.80 -17.20 3.32
C ALA A 210 -7.43 -17.23 4.72
N THR A 211 -8.06 -18.34 5.07
CA THR A 211 -8.70 -18.54 6.37
C THR A 211 -7.70 -18.77 7.51
N TYR A 212 -6.49 -19.28 7.22
CA TYR A 212 -5.48 -19.61 8.24
C TYR A 212 -4.33 -18.60 8.27
N ASN A 213 -3.92 -18.05 7.13
CA ASN A 213 -2.95 -16.95 7.17
C ASN A 213 -3.59 -15.77 7.89
N ASN A 214 -3.03 -15.31 9.00
CA ASN A 214 -3.48 -14.10 9.67
C ASN A 214 -2.35 -13.07 9.86
N TYR A 215 -1.25 -13.22 9.14
CA TYR A 215 -0.09 -12.37 9.33
C TYR A 215 -0.36 -10.93 8.88
N ASP A 216 -1.13 -10.73 7.80
CA ASP A 216 -1.64 -9.41 7.43
C ASP A 216 -2.50 -8.80 8.56
N MET A 217 -3.35 -9.59 9.24
CA MET A 217 -4.16 -9.07 10.33
C MET A 217 -3.33 -8.71 11.56
N ILE A 218 -2.28 -9.49 11.86
CA ILE A 218 -1.30 -9.18 12.89
C ILE A 218 -0.59 -7.86 12.55
N LEU A 219 -0.11 -7.71 11.33
CA LEU A 219 0.59 -6.48 10.91
C LEU A 219 -0.35 -5.26 10.90
N ASN A 220 -1.58 -5.40 10.42
CA ASN A 220 -2.57 -4.31 10.43
C ASN A 220 -3.02 -3.95 11.86
N ALA A 221 -3.13 -4.93 12.77
CA ALA A 221 -3.41 -4.65 14.17
C ALA A 221 -2.23 -3.95 14.86
N ALA A 222 -1.00 -4.36 14.57
CA ALA A 222 0.19 -3.66 15.08
C ALA A 222 0.28 -2.22 14.57
N TYR A 223 0.02 -2.02 13.28
CA TYR A 223 0.00 -0.72 12.63
C TYR A 223 -0.97 0.26 13.30
N ASN A 224 -2.20 -0.19 13.58
CA ASN A 224 -3.29 0.66 14.05
C ASN A 224 -3.39 0.76 15.57
N ALA A 225 -3.14 -0.34 16.28
CA ALA A 225 -3.35 -0.45 17.73
C ALA A 225 -2.03 -0.47 18.53
N GLY A 226 -0.89 -0.56 17.84
CA GLY A 226 0.42 -0.73 18.46
C GLY A 226 0.69 -2.17 18.89
N THR A 227 1.97 -2.51 19.06
CA THR A 227 2.45 -3.89 19.32
C THR A 227 2.13 -4.44 20.70
N TYR A 228 1.64 -3.60 21.62
CA TYR A 228 1.19 -4.00 22.97
C TYR A 228 -0.34 -4.11 23.06
N SER A 229 -1.06 -3.92 21.96
CA SER A 229 -2.52 -3.98 21.97
C SER A 229 -3.04 -5.35 22.40
N ARG A 230 -4.21 -5.33 23.05
CA ARG A 230 -4.87 -6.54 23.51
C ARG A 230 -5.23 -7.47 22.35
N ILE A 231 -5.76 -6.92 21.26
CA ILE A 231 -6.17 -7.68 20.08
C ILE A 231 -5.01 -8.49 19.45
N LEU A 232 -3.78 -7.97 19.51
CA LEU A 232 -2.61 -8.73 19.04
C LEU A 232 -2.36 -9.98 19.87
N GLY A 233 -2.53 -9.91 21.20
CA GLY A 233 -2.42 -11.08 22.07
C GLY A 233 -3.37 -12.21 21.63
N ASP A 234 -4.60 -11.85 21.24
CA ASP A 234 -5.58 -12.79 20.71
C ASP A 234 -5.17 -13.35 19.34
N TYR A 235 -4.72 -12.52 18.41
CA TYR A 235 -4.28 -12.99 17.09
C TYR A 235 -3.08 -13.93 17.17
N PHE A 236 -2.10 -13.65 18.04
CA PHE A 236 -0.96 -14.55 18.26
C PHE A 236 -1.37 -15.85 18.96
N ARG A 237 -2.27 -15.80 19.95
CA ARG A 237 -2.83 -16.99 20.59
C ARG A 237 -3.54 -17.88 19.58
N ILE A 238 -4.44 -17.31 18.78
CA ILE A 238 -5.19 -18.02 17.74
C ILE A 238 -4.24 -18.62 16.71
N CYS A 239 -3.31 -17.82 16.18
CA CYS A 239 -2.27 -18.27 15.25
C CYS A 239 -1.42 -19.43 15.82
N ALA A 240 -1.07 -19.40 17.11
CA ALA A 240 -0.30 -20.49 17.73
C ALA A 240 -1.10 -21.81 17.85
N GLY A 241 -2.42 -21.73 18.03
CA GLY A 241 -3.31 -22.87 18.23
C GLY A 241 -4.12 -23.32 17.01
N GLU A 242 -4.04 -22.60 15.88
CA GLU A 242 -4.94 -22.75 14.71
C GLU A 242 -4.97 -24.17 14.10
N PHE A 243 -3.88 -24.92 14.25
CA PHE A 243 -3.75 -26.29 13.73
C PHE A 243 -3.87 -27.39 14.78
N GLY A 244 -4.25 -27.02 16.01
CA GLY A 244 -4.49 -27.95 17.10
C GLY A 244 -5.94 -28.44 17.16
N THR A 245 -6.33 -28.91 18.34
CA THR A 245 -7.70 -29.36 18.66
C THR A 245 -8.40 -28.45 19.67
N GLY A 246 -7.78 -27.31 20.02
CA GLY A 246 -8.32 -26.32 20.95
C GLY A 246 -9.35 -25.40 20.32
N ALA A 247 -9.82 -24.41 21.08
CA ALA A 247 -10.79 -23.42 20.60
C ALA A 247 -10.22 -22.61 19.42
N GLU A 248 -8.91 -22.37 19.41
CA GLU A 248 -8.17 -21.61 18.41
C GLU A 248 -8.36 -22.15 16.99
N ALA A 249 -8.47 -23.47 16.82
CA ALA A 249 -8.68 -24.12 15.52
C ALA A 249 -10.04 -23.75 14.88
N THR A 250 -10.99 -23.28 15.69
CA THR A 250 -12.27 -22.74 15.21
C THR A 250 -12.23 -21.22 15.16
N GLN A 251 -11.63 -20.57 16.17
CA GLN A 251 -11.55 -19.10 16.27
C GLN A 251 -10.80 -18.48 15.09
N VAL A 252 -9.77 -19.13 14.55
CA VAL A 252 -9.02 -18.66 13.38
C VAL A 252 -9.93 -18.39 12.18
N LYS A 253 -11.03 -19.14 12.05
CA LYS A 253 -11.98 -18.95 10.96
C LYS A 253 -12.81 -17.68 11.15
N ALA A 254 -12.96 -17.17 12.37
CA ALA A 254 -13.77 -15.99 12.65
C ALA A 254 -12.99 -14.66 12.63
N ILE A 255 -11.65 -14.69 12.68
CA ILE A 255 -10.83 -13.46 12.81
C ILE A 255 -11.06 -12.45 11.68
N GLY A 256 -11.31 -12.93 10.46
CA GLY A 256 -11.59 -12.12 9.28
C GLY A 256 -13.07 -11.99 8.94
N ASP A 257 -13.96 -12.57 9.76
CA ASP A 257 -15.38 -12.67 9.43
C ASP A 257 -16.07 -11.30 9.55
N TYR A 258 -16.33 -10.70 8.40
CA TYR A 258 -17.02 -9.42 8.25
C TYR A 258 -18.55 -9.53 8.29
N SER A 259 -19.11 -10.72 8.49
CA SER A 259 -20.55 -10.91 8.78
C SER A 259 -20.90 -10.77 10.27
N LEU A 260 -19.88 -10.71 11.14
CA LEU A 260 -20.06 -10.59 12.58
C LEU A 260 -20.12 -9.12 13.00
N SER A 261 -21.11 -8.80 13.85
CA SER A 261 -21.08 -7.56 14.63
C SER A 261 -19.93 -7.60 15.63
N ASP A 262 -19.50 -6.45 16.14
CA ASP A 262 -18.37 -6.41 17.07
C ASP A 262 -18.59 -7.26 18.34
N SER A 263 -19.80 -7.26 18.90
CA SER A 263 -20.13 -8.12 20.05
C SER A 263 -20.10 -9.61 19.70
N ALA A 264 -20.54 -9.98 18.49
CA ALA A 264 -20.49 -11.36 18.03
C ALA A 264 -19.04 -11.78 17.73
N TYR A 265 -18.23 -10.88 17.19
CA TYR A 265 -16.81 -11.07 16.94
C TYR A 265 -16.03 -11.31 18.23
N GLN A 266 -16.25 -10.48 19.26
CA GLN A 266 -15.68 -10.68 20.60
C GLN A 266 -15.91 -12.11 21.11
N GLN A 267 -17.15 -12.58 21.02
CA GLN A 267 -17.52 -13.94 21.44
C GLN A 267 -16.86 -15.00 20.55
N ALA A 268 -16.86 -14.80 19.23
CA ALA A 268 -16.37 -15.76 18.26
C ALA A 268 -14.86 -16.00 18.34
N ILE A 269 -14.07 -14.95 18.60
CA ILE A 269 -12.60 -15.07 18.71
C ILE A 269 -12.10 -15.10 20.17
N GLY A 270 -12.98 -14.82 21.12
CA GLY A 270 -12.67 -14.77 22.55
C GLY A 270 -11.85 -13.54 22.96
N THR A 271 -11.97 -12.42 22.25
CA THR A 271 -11.24 -11.18 22.60
C THR A 271 -11.97 -10.37 23.66
N ALA A 272 -11.19 -9.70 24.50
CA ALA A 272 -11.68 -8.71 25.46
C ALA A 272 -11.42 -7.26 25.00
N GLU A 273 -11.04 -7.05 23.74
CA GLU A 273 -11.04 -5.73 23.08
C GLU A 273 -12.47 -5.18 23.02
N SER A 274 -12.68 -3.87 23.18
CA SER A 274 -14.05 -3.32 23.31
C SER A 274 -14.84 -3.37 22.00
N ALA A 275 -16.13 -3.74 22.06
CA ALA A 275 -17.02 -3.61 20.90
C ALA A 275 -17.14 -2.15 20.47
N GLY A 276 -17.14 -1.88 19.16
CA GLY A 276 -17.05 -0.53 18.60
C GLY A 276 -15.62 0.02 18.53
N SER A 277 -14.62 -0.71 19.04
CA SER A 277 -13.22 -0.33 18.89
C SER A 277 -12.77 -0.44 17.43
N THR A 278 -12.05 0.57 16.96
CA THR A 278 -11.42 0.54 15.64
C THR A 278 -10.43 -0.63 15.50
N PHE A 279 -9.88 -1.14 16.61
CA PHE A 279 -8.92 -2.26 16.59
C PHE A 279 -9.58 -3.59 16.25
N ILE A 280 -10.87 -3.76 16.55
CA ILE A 280 -11.68 -4.90 16.08
C ILE A 280 -12.07 -4.70 14.61
N LEU A 281 -12.28 -3.45 14.17
CA LEU A 281 -12.83 -3.13 12.86
C LEU A 281 -11.78 -3.11 11.74
N TYR A 282 -10.67 -2.40 11.93
CA TYR A 282 -9.72 -2.05 10.87
C TYR A 282 -9.07 -3.27 10.20
N PRO A 283 -8.54 -4.28 10.92
CA PRO A 283 -7.97 -5.45 10.26
C PRO A 283 -8.99 -6.21 9.38
N ARG A 284 -10.28 -6.21 9.77
CA ARG A 284 -11.35 -6.85 8.99
C ARG A 284 -11.76 -6.01 7.77
N GLN A 285 -11.81 -4.69 7.92
CA GLN A 285 -12.03 -3.75 6.82
C GLN A 285 -10.97 -3.91 5.72
N VAL A 286 -9.69 -3.96 6.10
CA VAL A 286 -8.58 -4.14 5.14
C VAL A 286 -8.79 -5.40 4.28
N ARG A 287 -9.16 -6.53 4.88
CA ARG A 287 -9.49 -7.75 4.12
C ARG A 287 -10.75 -7.62 3.27
N LEU A 288 -11.81 -7.00 3.81
CA LEU A 288 -13.05 -6.78 3.08
C LEU A 288 -12.80 -6.00 1.79
N TYR A 289 -12.02 -4.92 1.84
CA TYR A 289 -11.74 -4.08 0.67
C TYR A 289 -10.99 -4.85 -0.42
N LEU A 290 -10.08 -5.75 -0.02
CA LEU A 290 -9.38 -6.63 -0.95
C LEU A 290 -10.29 -7.70 -1.54
N ASP A 291 -11.17 -8.29 -0.72
CA ASP A 291 -12.19 -9.23 -1.17
C ASP A 291 -13.16 -8.57 -2.18
N GLU A 292 -13.58 -7.32 -1.97
CA GLU A 292 -14.35 -6.53 -2.93
C GLU A 292 -13.57 -6.29 -4.25
N LEU A 293 -12.28 -5.96 -4.15
CA LEU A 293 -11.40 -5.75 -5.30
C LEU A 293 -11.26 -7.01 -6.15
N TYR A 294 -11.21 -8.18 -5.50
CA TYR A 294 -10.98 -9.47 -6.11
C TYR A 294 -12.26 -10.25 -6.45
N ASN A 295 -13.43 -9.66 -6.24
CA ASN A 295 -14.72 -10.37 -6.31
C ASN A 295 -14.71 -11.69 -5.50
N GLN A 296 -13.95 -11.70 -4.40
CA GLN A 296 -13.71 -12.87 -3.57
C GLN A 296 -14.62 -12.81 -2.35
N ARG A 297 -15.21 -13.95 -1.99
CA ARG A 297 -16.05 -14.09 -0.79
C ARG A 297 -15.37 -15.03 0.19
N THR A 298 -14.25 -14.60 0.74
CA THR A 298 -13.56 -15.36 1.80
C THR A 298 -14.49 -15.53 3.00
N TYR A 299 -15.28 -14.49 3.26
CA TYR A 299 -16.43 -14.51 4.15
C TYR A 299 -17.68 -13.96 3.43
N PRO A 300 -18.89 -14.08 3.97
CA PRO A 300 -20.08 -13.46 3.38
C PRO A 300 -20.22 -11.98 3.76
N SER A 301 -20.42 -11.08 2.78
CA SER A 301 -20.73 -9.66 3.02
C SER A 301 -21.59 -9.10 1.89
N GLY A 302 -22.51 -8.19 2.25
CA GLY A 302 -23.29 -7.42 1.30
C GLY A 302 -22.49 -6.39 0.50
N ALA A 303 -21.27 -6.05 0.92
CA ALA A 303 -20.41 -5.10 0.21
C ALA A 303 -19.84 -5.72 -1.07
N ILE A 304 -19.66 -7.04 -1.10
CA ILE A 304 -19.05 -7.76 -2.22
C ILE A 304 -20.09 -7.97 -3.32
N THR A 305 -20.13 -7.01 -4.25
CA THR A 305 -21.01 -7.00 -5.41
C THR A 305 -20.61 -8.01 -6.50
N GLY A 306 -19.32 -8.33 -6.60
CA GLY A 306 -18.80 -9.26 -7.60
C GLY A 306 -18.64 -8.67 -9.00
N THR A 307 -18.58 -7.34 -9.13
CA THR A 307 -18.53 -6.63 -10.42
C THR A 307 -17.22 -5.90 -10.71
N SER A 308 -16.23 -6.00 -9.82
CA SER A 308 -14.93 -5.35 -9.97
C SER A 308 -14.18 -5.90 -11.18
N ARG A 309 -13.58 -5.01 -11.98
CA ARG A 309 -12.65 -5.36 -13.06
C ARG A 309 -11.50 -4.38 -13.03
N ILE A 310 -10.26 -4.88 -13.01
CA ILE A 310 -9.06 -4.03 -12.90
C ILE A 310 -8.01 -4.57 -13.87
N ASP A 311 -8.16 -4.13 -15.11
CA ASP A 311 -7.42 -4.61 -16.27
C ASP A 311 -6.19 -3.73 -16.52
N LEU A 312 -5.05 -4.21 -16.04
CA LEU A 312 -3.77 -3.49 -16.00
C LEU A 312 -2.91 -3.86 -17.20
N SER A 313 -2.41 -2.86 -17.93
CA SER A 313 -1.46 -3.10 -19.02
C SER A 313 -0.04 -3.26 -18.49
N ALA A 314 0.75 -4.16 -19.09
CA ALA A 314 2.15 -4.32 -18.74
C ALA A 314 2.97 -3.02 -18.91
N THR A 315 2.57 -2.14 -19.82
CA THR A 315 3.23 -0.84 -20.05
C THR A 315 2.98 0.14 -18.91
N ASP A 316 1.75 0.22 -18.41
CA ASP A 316 1.42 1.05 -17.25
C ASP A 316 2.10 0.49 -16.00
N ILE A 317 2.10 -0.84 -15.82
CA ILE A 317 2.77 -1.49 -14.70
C ILE A 317 4.28 -1.16 -14.73
N ALA A 318 4.95 -1.28 -15.88
CA ALA A 318 6.36 -0.95 -16.02
C ALA A 318 6.66 0.50 -15.63
N SER A 319 5.81 1.44 -16.07
CA SER A 319 5.97 2.86 -15.82
C SER A 319 5.81 3.20 -14.34
N VAL A 320 4.75 2.69 -13.71
CA VAL A 320 4.49 2.90 -12.29
C VAL A 320 5.52 2.19 -11.42
N PHE A 321 5.95 0.98 -11.79
CA PHE A 321 7.03 0.27 -11.12
C PHE A 321 8.33 1.09 -11.12
N ALA A 322 8.74 1.61 -12.27
CA ALA A 322 9.95 2.41 -12.39
C ALA A 322 9.87 3.71 -11.60
N ASN A 323 8.71 4.37 -11.58
CA ASN A 323 8.49 5.57 -10.76
C ASN A 323 8.51 5.25 -9.27
N SER A 324 7.88 4.15 -8.85
CA SER A 324 7.85 3.69 -7.46
C SER A 324 9.24 3.36 -6.94
N MET A 325 9.98 2.52 -7.66
CA MET A 325 11.36 2.18 -7.32
C MET A 325 12.30 3.38 -7.38
N GLY A 326 12.08 4.31 -8.32
CA GLY A 326 12.85 5.55 -8.43
C GLY A 326 12.73 6.49 -7.23
N THR A 327 11.74 6.29 -6.35
CA THR A 327 11.64 7.02 -5.09
C THR A 327 12.55 6.47 -3.99
N LEU A 328 13.08 5.25 -4.17
CA LEU A 328 13.98 4.59 -3.23
C LEU A 328 15.44 4.92 -3.55
N ALA A 329 16.27 4.88 -2.52
CA ALA A 329 17.70 5.12 -2.62
C ALA A 329 18.53 3.91 -2.15
N TYR A 330 19.82 3.90 -2.51
CA TYR A 330 20.77 2.87 -2.11
C TYR A 330 22.18 3.44 -2.01
N LEU A 331 23.07 2.72 -1.32
CA LEU A 331 24.51 2.96 -1.38
C LEU A 331 25.08 2.14 -2.54
N ASP A 332 25.65 2.80 -3.54
CA ASP A 332 26.35 2.10 -4.61
C ASP A 332 27.65 1.43 -4.09
N PRO A 333 28.31 0.57 -4.89
CA PRO A 333 29.55 -0.08 -4.47
C PRO A 333 30.71 0.88 -4.12
N SER A 334 30.63 2.16 -4.49
CA SER A 334 31.57 3.21 -4.08
C SER A 334 31.22 3.88 -2.75
N GLY A 335 30.11 3.49 -2.12
CA GLY A 335 29.56 4.11 -0.92
C GLY A 335 28.78 5.40 -1.19
N SER A 336 28.44 5.70 -2.45
CA SER A 336 27.69 6.91 -2.80
C SER A 336 26.19 6.69 -2.67
N TYR A 337 25.49 7.65 -2.04
CA TYR A 337 24.04 7.57 -1.85
C TYR A 337 23.26 8.07 -3.06
N ARG A 338 22.58 7.15 -3.77
CA ARG A 338 21.91 7.41 -5.05
C ARG A 338 20.46 6.97 -5.02
N TYR A 339 19.61 7.66 -5.79
CA TYR A 339 18.29 7.11 -6.13
C TYR A 339 18.44 5.97 -7.14
N VAL A 340 17.52 5.01 -7.09
CA VAL A 340 17.38 4.00 -8.16
C VAL A 340 17.07 4.72 -9.47
N ALA A 341 17.86 4.47 -10.52
CA ALA A 341 17.59 5.09 -11.80
C ALA A 341 16.39 4.43 -12.48
N GLN A 342 15.58 5.21 -13.20
CA GLN A 342 14.43 4.67 -13.94
C GLN A 342 14.86 3.59 -14.96
N ALA A 343 16.02 3.77 -15.58
CA ALA A 343 16.56 2.80 -16.55
C ALA A 343 16.85 1.43 -15.91
N ASP A 344 17.34 1.39 -14.67
CA ASP A 344 17.61 0.14 -13.96
C ASP A 344 16.31 -0.60 -13.65
N SER A 345 15.30 0.13 -13.18
CA SER A 345 13.96 -0.41 -12.92
C SER A 345 13.30 -0.91 -14.19
N GLN A 346 13.41 -0.19 -15.31
CA GLN A 346 12.88 -0.60 -16.61
C GLN A 346 13.58 -1.88 -17.11
N ALA A 347 14.91 -1.95 -17.03
CA ALA A 347 15.67 -3.13 -17.43
C ALA A 347 15.28 -4.37 -16.61
N ALA A 348 15.16 -4.21 -15.28
CA ALA A 348 14.70 -5.28 -14.39
C ALA A 348 13.28 -5.74 -14.72
N PHE A 349 12.37 -4.80 -15.02
CA PHE A 349 11.00 -5.11 -15.38
C PHE A 349 10.88 -5.83 -16.73
N THR A 350 11.63 -5.40 -17.75
CA THR A 350 11.69 -6.11 -19.05
C THR A 350 12.18 -7.54 -18.88
N ALA A 351 13.22 -7.75 -18.08
CA ALA A 351 13.70 -9.08 -17.77
C ALA A 351 12.69 -9.91 -16.95
N ALA A 352 11.87 -9.26 -16.11
CA ALA A 352 10.79 -9.90 -15.36
C ALA A 352 9.68 -10.40 -16.28
N LEU A 353 9.21 -9.57 -17.23
CA LEU A 353 8.23 -9.96 -18.25
C LEU A 353 8.66 -11.24 -18.98
N ALA A 354 9.92 -11.27 -19.44
CA ALA A 354 10.47 -12.44 -20.12
C ALA A 354 10.45 -13.70 -19.23
N SER A 355 10.84 -13.57 -17.96
CA SER A 355 10.88 -14.73 -17.04
C SER A 355 9.50 -15.23 -16.60
N THR A 356 8.46 -14.41 -16.68
CA THR A 356 7.08 -14.78 -16.32
C THR A 356 6.23 -15.14 -17.54
N GLY A 357 6.81 -15.17 -18.74
CA GLY A 357 6.09 -15.46 -19.98
C GLY A 357 5.12 -14.35 -20.41
N LEU A 358 5.31 -13.14 -19.89
CA LEU A 358 4.53 -11.95 -20.23
C LEU A 358 5.26 -11.10 -21.27
N THR A 359 4.52 -10.18 -21.90
CA THR A 359 5.05 -9.25 -22.89
C THR A 359 4.57 -7.83 -22.59
N THR A 360 5.12 -6.83 -23.28
CA THR A 360 4.63 -5.44 -23.15
C THR A 360 3.17 -5.25 -23.60
N ALA A 361 2.65 -6.19 -24.41
CA ALA A 361 1.25 -6.22 -24.84
C ALA A 361 0.33 -6.96 -23.85
N SER A 362 0.89 -7.61 -22.82
CA SER A 362 0.10 -8.34 -21.83
C SER A 362 -0.81 -7.39 -21.04
N ARG A 363 -1.99 -7.91 -20.71
CA ARG A 363 -2.96 -7.27 -19.82
C ARG A 363 -3.37 -8.26 -18.74
N LEU A 364 -3.55 -7.79 -17.52
CA LEU A 364 -3.82 -8.61 -16.34
C LEU A 364 -5.01 -8.03 -15.59
N ASP A 365 -6.12 -8.79 -15.51
CA ASP A 365 -7.26 -8.42 -14.68
C ASP A 365 -7.06 -8.93 -13.25
N ILE A 366 -6.56 -8.07 -12.35
CA ILE A 366 -6.21 -8.46 -10.98
C ILE A 366 -7.43 -8.75 -10.10
N ALA A 367 -8.65 -8.45 -10.58
CA ALA A 367 -9.87 -8.91 -9.95
C ALA A 367 -9.98 -10.46 -10.06
N THR A 368 -9.37 -11.08 -11.07
CA THR A 368 -9.33 -12.53 -11.22
C THR A 368 -8.11 -13.15 -10.54
N LYS A 369 -8.29 -14.28 -9.87
CA LYS A 369 -7.19 -14.98 -9.17
C LYS A 369 -6.03 -15.35 -10.11
N ALA A 370 -6.34 -15.79 -11.32
CA ALA A 370 -5.34 -16.26 -12.28
C ALA A 370 -4.41 -15.12 -12.73
N ASP A 371 -4.96 -13.99 -13.16
CA ASP A 371 -4.15 -12.86 -13.62
C ASP A 371 -3.51 -12.09 -12.45
N ARG A 372 -4.18 -12.04 -11.28
CA ARG A 372 -3.57 -11.52 -10.05
C ARG A 372 -2.31 -12.29 -9.65
N THR A 373 -2.34 -13.63 -9.76
CA THR A 373 -1.15 -14.46 -9.51
C THR A 373 0.00 -14.07 -10.44
N LYS A 374 -0.27 -13.94 -11.75
CA LYS A 374 0.74 -13.48 -12.73
C LYS A 374 1.26 -12.08 -12.43
N PHE A 375 0.38 -11.18 -11.98
CA PHE A 375 0.76 -9.82 -11.59
C PHE A 375 1.71 -9.83 -10.38
N PHE A 376 1.41 -10.64 -9.37
CA PHE A 376 2.31 -10.81 -8.21
C PHE A 376 3.65 -11.41 -8.61
N ASP A 377 3.65 -12.47 -9.42
CA ASP A 377 4.87 -13.10 -9.92
C ASP A 377 5.74 -12.11 -10.73
N LEU A 378 5.10 -11.23 -11.52
CA LEU A 378 5.77 -10.18 -12.28
C LEU A 378 6.44 -9.15 -11.35
N LEU A 379 5.73 -8.66 -10.32
CA LEU A 379 6.29 -7.72 -9.35
C LEU A 379 7.44 -8.35 -8.55
N ASP A 380 7.26 -9.58 -8.06
CA ASP A 380 8.29 -10.35 -7.34
C ASP A 380 9.57 -10.49 -8.18
N ALA A 381 9.41 -10.89 -9.44
CA ALA A 381 10.52 -11.04 -10.38
C ALA A 381 11.19 -9.69 -10.69
N ALA A 382 10.44 -8.62 -10.87
CA ALA A 382 10.98 -7.29 -11.17
C ALA A 382 11.79 -6.72 -9.99
N ILE A 383 11.26 -6.82 -8.77
CA ILE A 383 11.97 -6.38 -7.54
C ILE A 383 13.23 -7.21 -7.34
N GLY A 384 13.13 -8.54 -7.46
CA GLY A 384 14.27 -9.44 -7.29
C GLY A 384 15.39 -9.17 -8.30
N LYS A 385 15.04 -8.95 -9.57
CA LYS A 385 16.01 -8.61 -10.62
C LYS A 385 16.63 -7.24 -10.42
N LEU A 386 15.85 -6.25 -9.99
CA LEU A 386 16.37 -4.92 -9.69
C LEU A 386 17.41 -4.97 -8.55
N ALA A 387 17.06 -5.66 -7.45
CA ALA A 387 17.97 -5.87 -6.34
C ALA A 387 19.27 -6.59 -6.79
N ALA A 388 19.15 -7.63 -7.60
CA ALA A 388 20.29 -8.38 -8.12
C ALA A 388 21.17 -7.55 -9.07
N ASN A 389 20.57 -6.79 -9.99
CA ASN A 389 21.29 -5.97 -10.97
C ASN A 389 22.11 -4.85 -10.30
N LEU A 390 21.56 -4.26 -9.23
CA LEU A 390 22.22 -3.19 -8.49
C LEU A 390 23.11 -3.71 -7.36
N GLY A 391 22.99 -4.99 -6.99
CA GLY A 391 23.70 -5.57 -5.85
C GLY A 391 23.26 -5.00 -4.51
N ILE A 392 21.97 -4.69 -4.35
CA ILE A 392 21.42 -4.00 -3.17
C ILE A 392 20.53 -4.90 -2.31
N ASP A 393 20.49 -4.61 -1.02
CA ASP A 393 19.46 -5.09 -0.11
C ASP A 393 18.51 -3.95 0.25
N PHE A 394 17.23 -4.08 -0.11
CA PHE A 394 16.21 -3.10 0.24
C PHE A 394 15.99 -3.02 1.76
N GLY A 395 16.30 -4.08 2.51
CA GLY A 395 16.24 -4.10 3.98
C GLY A 395 17.42 -3.40 4.66
N ALA A 396 18.38 -2.86 3.92
CA ALA A 396 19.58 -2.25 4.51
C ALA A 396 19.25 -1.03 5.38
N VAL A 397 19.89 -0.97 6.55
CA VAL A 397 19.71 0.10 7.54
C VAL A 397 21.03 0.81 7.87
N THR A 398 20.90 2.05 8.34
CA THR A 398 21.99 2.89 8.87
C THR A 398 21.58 3.48 10.21
N GLN A 399 22.54 3.63 11.12
CA GLN A 399 22.33 4.23 12.45
C GLN A 399 22.66 5.73 12.48
N THR A 400 23.22 6.26 11.40
CA THR A 400 23.59 7.67 11.24
C THR A 400 23.08 8.19 9.91
N THR A 401 22.95 9.51 9.80
CA THR A 401 22.64 10.15 8.52
C THR A 401 23.75 9.92 7.52
N ILE A 402 23.40 9.34 6.37
CA ILE A 402 24.27 9.23 5.21
C ILE A 402 24.36 10.63 4.61
N GLY A 403 25.59 11.09 4.33
CA GLY A 403 25.91 12.50 4.02
C GLY A 403 25.03 13.17 2.97
N PRO A 404 25.18 14.50 2.73
CA PRO A 404 24.32 15.25 1.82
C PRO A 404 24.44 14.71 0.39
N GLY A 405 23.61 13.74 0.03
CA GLY A 405 23.55 13.19 -1.30
C GLY A 405 23.05 14.26 -2.28
N PRO A 406 23.33 14.13 -3.59
CA PRO A 406 22.77 15.06 -4.56
C PRO A 406 21.25 15.09 -4.42
N ALA A 407 20.64 16.28 -4.40
CA ALA A 407 19.20 16.45 -4.33
C ALA A 407 18.49 15.55 -5.37
N PRO A 408 17.26 15.06 -5.12
CA PRO A 408 16.49 14.35 -6.13
C PRO A 408 16.52 15.10 -7.45
N THR A 409 16.85 14.40 -8.53
CA THR A 409 16.69 14.93 -9.87
C THR A 409 15.21 15.27 -10.01
N PRO A 410 14.82 16.53 -10.22
CA PRO A 410 13.41 16.89 -10.32
C PRO A 410 12.77 16.04 -11.42
N THR A 411 11.67 15.37 -11.08
CA THR A 411 10.81 14.73 -12.07
C THR A 411 10.43 15.81 -13.09
N PRO A 412 10.57 15.58 -14.41
CA PRO A 412 10.35 16.62 -15.40
C PRO A 412 8.92 17.16 -15.28
N THR A 413 8.83 18.41 -14.81
CA THR A 413 7.59 19.20 -14.78
C THR A 413 7.04 19.25 -16.21
N PRO A 414 5.79 18.84 -16.45
CA PRO A 414 5.22 18.90 -17.80
C PRO A 414 5.23 20.34 -18.30
N THR A 415 5.87 20.57 -19.45
CA THR A 415 5.78 21.83 -20.19
C THR A 415 4.31 22.15 -20.45
N PRO A 416 3.82 23.36 -20.15
CA PRO A 416 2.45 23.74 -20.49
C PRO A 416 2.23 23.58 -21.99
N THR A 417 1.23 22.78 -22.37
CA THR A 417 0.78 22.66 -23.76
C THR A 417 0.31 24.04 -24.22
N PRO A 418 0.75 24.55 -25.39
CA PRO A 418 0.26 25.81 -25.92
C PRO A 418 -1.27 25.75 -26.05
N THR A 419 -1.95 26.74 -25.47
CA THR A 419 -3.40 26.92 -25.61
C THR A 419 -3.75 26.96 -27.10
N PRO A 420 -4.74 26.18 -27.58
CA PRO A 420 -5.14 26.21 -28.98
C PRO A 420 -5.58 27.64 -29.34
N THR A 421 -4.94 28.18 -30.39
CA THR A 421 -5.33 29.48 -30.97
C THR A 421 -6.79 29.38 -31.43
N PRO A 422 -7.67 30.33 -31.05
CA PRO A 422 -9.06 30.29 -31.47
C PRO A 422 -9.16 30.31 -33.00
N THR A 423 -9.90 29.35 -33.55
CA THR A 423 -10.23 29.29 -34.98
C THR A 423 -11.00 30.54 -35.38
N PRO A 424 -10.60 31.29 -36.43
CA PRO A 424 -11.33 32.46 -36.88
C PRO A 424 -12.75 32.07 -37.30
N THR A 425 -13.74 32.79 -36.76
CA THR A 425 -15.15 32.63 -37.11
C THR A 425 -15.36 32.96 -38.59
N PRO A 426 -16.05 32.11 -39.38
CA PRO A 426 -16.29 32.40 -40.79
C PRO A 426 -17.16 33.65 -40.96
N THR A 427 -16.68 34.58 -41.78
CA THR A 427 -17.38 35.82 -42.15
C THR A 427 -18.69 35.50 -42.88
N PRO A 428 -19.84 36.10 -42.49
CA PRO A 428 -21.10 35.90 -43.18
C PRO A 428 -21.03 36.31 -44.66
N ARG A 429 -21.47 35.43 -45.55
CA ARG A 429 -21.57 35.70 -46.99
C ARG A 429 -22.69 36.72 -47.25
N PRO A 430 -22.48 37.78 -48.05
CA PRO A 430 -23.54 38.74 -48.36
C PRO A 430 -24.73 38.08 -49.06
N ARG A 431 -25.94 38.39 -48.57
CA ARG A 431 -27.21 37.97 -49.14
C ARG A 431 -27.44 38.71 -50.46
N ALA A 432 -27.61 37.99 -51.56
CA ALA A 432 -27.94 38.57 -52.86
C ALA A 432 -29.26 39.35 -52.77
N ALA A 433 -29.25 40.58 -53.28
CA ALA A 433 -30.41 41.45 -53.37
C ALA A 433 -31.46 40.81 -54.29
N ARG A 434 -32.69 40.71 -53.79
CA ARG A 434 -33.85 40.30 -54.57
C ARG A 434 -34.32 41.51 -55.36
N GLU A 435 -34.22 41.41 -56.69
CA GLU A 435 -34.72 42.38 -57.65
C GLU A 435 -36.22 42.63 -57.42
N VAL A 436 -36.58 43.90 -57.26
CA VAL A 436 -37.96 44.37 -57.18
C VAL A 436 -38.38 44.72 -58.60
N GLY A 437 -39.28 43.94 -59.18
CA GLY A 437 -39.97 44.31 -60.42
C GLY A 437 -41.00 45.41 -60.16
N PRO A 438 -41.22 46.34 -61.11
CA PRO A 438 -42.09 47.49 -60.90
C PRO A 438 -43.57 47.13 -61.06
N SER A 439 -44.41 47.78 -60.25
CA SER A 439 -45.87 47.73 -60.30
C SER A 439 -46.43 48.73 -61.31
N SER A 440 -47.33 48.25 -62.17
CA SER A 440 -48.45 49.01 -62.76
C SER A 440 -49.61 48.06 -63.03
#